data_AF-A0A934V5P6-F1
#
_entry.id   AF-A0A934V5P6-F1
#
_cell.length_a   1.000
_cell.length_b   1.000
_cell.length_c   1.000
_cell.angle_alpha   90.00
_cell.angle_beta   90.00
_cell.angle_gamma   90.00
#
_symmetry.space_group_name_H-M   'P 1'
#
loop_
_entity.id
_entity.type
_entity.pdbx_description
1 polymer ?
#
loop_
_entity_poly.entity_id
_entity_poly.type
_entity_poly.pdbx_seq_one_letter_code
_entity_poly.pdbx_strand_id
1 'polypeptide(L)'
;MKAIFAILSATLLPVCANDPVEIRSPALSWQDSLPLVTDGRPALVLDTAAEIRLRAYPGPWKEKVPSTEPEIRTQVGGMLGPLSASPCVGLEIGFLSGEKPTEFTRSILPAEGVIESVCRAGGAKITRTLLTDKETGAIFIHLLADKPGALSFRVSLGIEGAAPPEIRNRREMIIPPDEKTGRPGAHVRVVPFESDVTPDGSSIIVRGEGEAMILLSHGAESASLGTAFERLGNRHDPGHSPSDPIKIWHGVLESRMKSAENSP
;
A
#
# COMPACT_ATOMS: atom_id res chain seq x y z
N MET A 1 13.74 6.76 -34.46
CA MET A 1 12.61 5.90 -34.02
C MET A 1 11.81 6.69 -33.00
N LYS A 2 10.57 7.06 -33.34
CA LYS A 2 9.66 7.75 -32.42
C LYS A 2 8.98 6.67 -31.56
N ALA A 3 9.31 6.61 -30.28
CA ALA A 3 8.56 5.78 -29.33
C ALA A 3 7.17 6.39 -29.16
N ILE A 4 6.14 5.64 -29.54
CA ILE A 4 4.76 5.93 -29.23
C ILE A 4 4.59 5.59 -27.75
N PHE A 5 4.68 6.60 -26.88
CA PHE A 5 4.19 6.49 -25.51
C PHE A 5 2.67 6.39 -25.59
N ALA A 6 2.15 5.16 -25.54
CA ALA A 6 0.75 4.94 -25.26
C ALA A 6 0.51 5.36 -23.81
N ILE A 7 -0.02 6.58 -23.64
CA ILE A 7 -0.63 7.01 -22.39
C ILE A 7 -1.84 6.09 -22.20
N LEU A 8 -1.65 4.98 -21.48
CA LEU A 8 -2.72 4.16 -20.96
C LEU A 8 -3.35 4.94 -19.79
N SER A 9 -4.26 5.81 -20.19
CA SER A 9 -5.05 6.70 -19.37
C SER A 9 -5.94 5.93 -18.39
N ALA A 10 -5.69 6.10 -17.09
CA ALA A 10 -6.63 6.43 -15.99
C ALA A 10 -8.06 5.83 -15.91
N THR A 11 -8.43 4.75 -16.60
CA THR A 11 -9.77 4.15 -16.50
C THR A 11 -9.75 2.61 -16.54
N LEU A 12 -9.04 1.97 -15.61
CA LEU A 12 -8.98 0.50 -15.51
C LEU A 12 -9.36 -0.02 -14.13
N LEU A 13 -10.43 0.50 -13.56
CA LEU A 13 -11.28 -0.35 -12.73
C LEU A 13 -12.50 -0.73 -13.57
N PRO A 14 -12.71 -2.02 -13.91
CA PRO A 14 -14.06 -2.46 -14.23
C PRO A 14 -15.00 -2.04 -13.11
N VAL A 15 -16.20 -1.61 -13.49
CA VAL A 15 -17.30 -1.22 -12.59
C VAL A 15 -17.49 -2.34 -11.57
N CYS A 16 -17.03 -2.13 -10.34
CA CYS A 16 -17.29 -3.06 -9.24
C CYS A 16 -18.80 -3.15 -9.01
N ALA A 17 -19.29 -4.32 -8.61
CA ALA A 17 -20.70 -4.53 -8.30
C ALA A 17 -21.17 -3.74 -7.06
N ASN A 18 -20.24 -3.22 -6.26
CA ASN A 18 -20.51 -2.44 -5.05
C ASN A 18 -20.07 -0.98 -5.21
N ASP A 19 -20.93 -0.07 -4.75
CA ASP A 19 -20.61 1.35 -4.75
C ASP A 19 -19.48 1.65 -3.74
N PRO A 20 -18.47 2.43 -4.13
CA PRO A 20 -17.42 2.85 -3.20
C PRO A 20 -18.03 3.68 -2.06
N VAL A 21 -17.59 3.40 -0.83
CA VAL A 21 -17.95 4.20 0.34
C VAL A 21 -17.02 5.41 0.40
N GLU A 22 -17.54 6.58 0.00
CA GLU A 22 -16.84 7.86 0.15
C GLU A 22 -16.66 8.20 1.63
N ILE A 23 -15.45 8.60 2.02
CA ILE A 23 -15.13 8.94 3.40
C ILE A 23 -15.06 10.45 3.54
N ARG A 24 -16.05 11.01 4.24
CA ARG A 24 -16.19 12.47 4.37
C ARG A 24 -15.50 13.02 5.61
N SER A 25 -15.30 12.20 6.64
CA SER A 25 -14.57 12.63 7.82
C SER A 25 -13.07 12.79 7.54
N PRO A 26 -12.45 13.83 8.11
CA PRO A 26 -11.01 14.04 7.98
C PRO A 26 -10.22 12.92 8.67
N ALA A 27 -9.06 12.58 8.14
CA ALA A 27 -8.11 11.68 8.81
C ALA A 27 -7.22 12.46 9.77
N LEU A 28 -7.60 12.55 11.04
CA LEU A 28 -6.84 13.29 12.06
C LEU A 28 -6.14 12.36 13.05
N SER A 29 -6.66 11.16 13.22
CA SER A 29 -6.23 10.19 14.22
C SER A 29 -6.43 8.77 13.73
N TRP A 30 -5.88 7.79 14.45
CA TRP A 30 -6.08 6.39 14.10
C TRP A 30 -7.56 5.96 14.16
N GLN A 31 -8.41 6.66 14.91
CA GLN A 31 -9.87 6.43 14.91
C GLN A 31 -10.51 6.75 13.54
N ASP A 32 -9.86 7.58 12.73
CA ASP A 32 -10.30 8.00 11.39
C ASP A 32 -9.64 7.19 10.25
N SER A 33 -8.87 6.16 10.62
CA SER A 33 -8.23 5.27 9.67
C SER A 33 -9.25 4.40 8.92
N LEU A 34 -8.77 3.74 7.87
CA LEU A 34 -9.53 2.78 7.08
C LEU A 34 -8.99 1.38 7.34
N PRO A 35 -9.85 0.37 7.53
CA PRO A 35 -9.42 -0.99 7.75
C PRO A 35 -9.00 -1.64 6.43
N LEU A 36 -7.93 -2.42 6.49
CA LEU A 36 -7.58 -3.43 5.49
C LEU A 36 -7.38 -4.76 6.22
N VAL A 37 -7.78 -5.87 5.60
CA VAL A 37 -7.49 -7.21 6.12
C VAL A 37 -6.72 -8.00 5.06
N THR A 38 -5.60 -8.58 5.48
CA THR A 38 -4.67 -9.33 4.61
C THR A 38 -4.49 -10.73 5.17
N ASP A 39 -5.06 -11.75 4.53
CA ASP A 39 -4.96 -13.14 5.04
C ASP A 39 -5.37 -13.24 6.53
N GLY A 40 -6.49 -12.59 6.86
CA GLY A 40 -6.98 -12.48 8.24
C GLY A 40 -6.16 -11.55 9.13
N ARG A 41 -5.10 -10.88 8.67
CA ARG A 41 -4.31 -9.96 9.50
C ARG A 41 -4.82 -8.53 9.33
N PRO A 42 -5.15 -7.81 10.42
CA PRO A 42 -5.69 -6.47 10.30
C PRO A 42 -4.57 -5.46 10.06
N ALA A 43 -4.88 -4.47 9.23
CA ALA A 43 -4.11 -3.26 9.05
C ALA A 43 -5.03 -2.04 9.12
N LEU A 44 -4.48 -0.94 9.62
CA LEU A 44 -5.15 0.36 9.67
C LEU A 44 -4.38 1.33 8.78
N VAL A 45 -5.10 2.03 7.90
CA VAL A 45 -4.55 3.01 6.96
C VAL A 45 -5.05 4.40 7.33
N LEU A 46 -4.16 5.23 7.83
CA LEU A 46 -4.40 6.66 7.98
C LEU A 46 -3.87 7.36 6.72
N ASP A 47 -4.77 7.63 5.79
CA ASP A 47 -4.45 8.30 4.53
C ASP A 47 -4.92 9.75 4.56
N THR A 48 -3.99 10.66 4.34
CA THR A 48 -4.19 12.11 4.31
C THR A 48 -3.61 12.68 3.03
N ALA A 49 -3.93 13.92 2.70
CA ALA A 49 -3.36 14.56 1.52
C ALA A 49 -1.82 14.59 1.52
N ALA A 50 -1.16 14.66 2.67
CA ALA A 50 0.29 14.79 2.79
C ALA A 50 1.05 13.46 3.00
N GLU A 51 0.36 12.40 3.44
CA GLU A 51 1.01 11.14 3.81
C GLU A 51 0.04 9.95 3.82
N ILE A 52 0.60 8.76 3.62
CA ILE A 52 -0.03 7.48 3.99
C ILE A 52 0.72 6.95 5.21
N ARG A 53 -0.02 6.63 6.28
CA ARG A 53 0.52 5.90 7.44
C ARG A 53 -0.26 4.61 7.62
N LEU A 54 0.47 3.52 7.78
CA LEU A 54 -0.11 2.19 7.90
C LEU A 54 0.42 1.50 9.17
N ARG A 55 -0.49 0.87 9.92
CA ARG A 55 -0.17 -0.04 11.02
C ARG A 55 -0.71 -1.42 10.70
N ALA A 56 0.17 -2.39 10.49
CA ALA A 56 -0.18 -3.79 10.28
C ALA A 56 0.11 -4.60 11.55
N TYR A 57 -0.85 -5.42 11.96
CA TYR A 57 -0.77 -6.15 13.22
C TYR A 57 -0.67 -7.66 12.98
N PRO A 58 0.06 -8.40 13.83
CA PRO A 58 0.02 -9.84 13.81
C PRO A 58 -1.34 -10.36 14.32
N GLY A 59 -1.71 -11.55 13.87
CA GLY A 59 -2.85 -12.30 14.41
C GLY A 59 -4.13 -12.17 13.59
N PRO A 60 -5.07 -13.10 13.81
CA PRO A 60 -6.29 -13.20 13.02
C PRO A 60 -7.31 -12.13 13.44
N TRP A 61 -8.00 -11.60 12.45
CA TRP A 61 -9.10 -10.68 12.54
C TRP A 61 -10.21 -11.16 11.62
N LYS A 62 -11.42 -11.22 12.15
CA LYS A 62 -12.60 -11.53 11.35
C LYS A 62 -13.04 -10.26 10.66
N GLU A 63 -12.77 -10.20 9.36
CA GLU A 63 -13.27 -9.14 8.50
C GLU A 63 -14.80 -9.12 8.54
N LYS A 64 -15.34 -7.93 8.74
CA LYS A 64 -16.72 -7.61 8.37
C LYS A 64 -16.61 -6.70 7.16
N VAL A 65 -17.50 -6.87 6.19
CA VAL A 65 -17.58 -5.98 5.02
C VAL A 65 -18.48 -4.82 5.42
N PRO A 66 -17.94 -3.63 5.76
CA PRO A 66 -18.77 -2.47 6.04
C PRO A 66 -19.39 -1.96 4.74
N SER A 67 -20.58 -1.38 4.82
CA SER A 67 -21.32 -0.78 3.71
C SER A 67 -21.45 0.74 3.85
N THR A 68 -21.10 1.29 5.01
CA THR A 68 -21.21 2.73 5.30
C THR A 68 -20.04 3.25 6.14
N GLU A 69 -19.80 4.56 6.10
CA GLU A 69 -18.75 5.20 6.91
C GLU A 69 -18.93 4.95 8.43
N PRO A 70 -20.14 5.03 9.04
CA PRO A 70 -20.33 4.66 10.45
C PRO A 70 -19.96 3.20 10.79
N GLU A 71 -20.21 2.26 9.89
CA GLU A 71 -19.81 0.86 10.06
C GLU A 71 -18.29 0.71 10.02
N ILE A 72 -17.62 1.41 9.10
CA ILE A 72 -16.16 1.48 9.04
C ILE A 72 -15.60 1.99 10.37
N ARG A 73 -16.15 3.08 10.91
CA ARG A 73 -15.72 3.66 12.20
C ARG A 73 -15.93 2.69 13.36
N THR A 74 -17.04 1.98 13.37
CA THR A 74 -17.33 0.94 14.37
C THR A 74 -16.29 -0.18 14.30
N GLN A 75 -15.94 -0.64 13.10
CA GLN A 75 -14.92 -1.66 12.89
C GLN A 75 -13.53 -1.20 13.33
N VAL A 76 -13.13 0.01 12.98
CA VAL A 76 -11.86 0.61 13.42
C VAL A 76 -11.80 0.74 14.94
N GLY A 77 -12.88 1.18 15.59
CA GLY A 77 -12.99 1.21 17.05
C GLY A 77 -12.84 -0.18 17.68
N GLY A 78 -13.45 -1.18 17.05
CA GLY A 78 -13.30 -2.59 17.43
C GLY A 78 -11.88 -3.11 17.29
N MET A 79 -11.12 -2.65 16.29
CA MET A 79 -9.71 -3.02 16.07
C MET A 79 -8.76 -2.31 17.06
N LEU A 80 -8.91 -1.00 17.26
CA LEU A 80 -7.95 -0.20 18.03
C LEU A 80 -7.85 -0.62 19.50
N GLY A 81 -8.97 -0.99 20.13
CA GLY A 81 -8.98 -1.42 21.53
C GLY A 81 -8.06 -2.63 21.76
N PRO A 82 -8.38 -3.80 21.18
CA PRO A 82 -7.59 -5.03 21.31
C PRO A 82 -6.15 -4.90 20.79
N LEU A 83 -5.93 -4.15 19.70
CA LEU A 83 -4.63 -4.08 19.03
C LEU A 83 -3.68 -3.05 19.66
N SER A 84 -4.16 -2.15 20.52
CA SER A 84 -3.34 -1.10 21.15
C SER A 84 -2.12 -1.62 21.93
N ALA A 85 -2.19 -2.84 22.47
CA ALA A 85 -1.10 -3.48 23.20
C ALA A 85 -0.24 -4.43 22.34
N SER A 86 -0.60 -4.63 21.07
CA SER A 86 0.10 -5.55 20.18
C SER A 86 1.22 -4.85 19.41
N PRO A 87 2.42 -5.45 19.27
CA PRO A 87 3.45 -4.88 18.42
C PRO A 87 2.92 -4.80 16.98
N CYS A 88 3.15 -3.66 16.33
CA CYS A 88 2.69 -3.43 14.96
C CYS A 88 3.84 -3.01 14.04
N VAL A 89 3.69 -3.36 12.76
CA VAL A 89 4.55 -2.87 11.69
C VAL A 89 4.01 -1.54 11.21
N GLY A 90 4.81 -0.49 11.35
CA GLY A 90 4.54 0.86 10.88
C GLY A 90 5.20 1.09 9.52
N LEU A 91 4.40 1.47 8.52
CA LEU A 91 4.87 1.99 7.24
C LEU A 91 4.39 3.43 7.09
N GLU A 92 5.28 4.32 6.67
CA GLU A 92 4.97 5.72 6.40
C GLU A 92 5.46 6.10 5.00
N ILE A 93 4.58 6.74 4.22
CA ILE A 93 4.88 7.33 2.92
C ILE A 93 4.57 8.81 3.01
N GLY A 94 5.59 9.63 3.22
CA GLY A 94 5.47 11.09 3.28
C GLY A 94 5.73 11.71 1.91
N PHE A 95 4.77 12.45 1.37
CA PHE A 95 4.93 13.13 0.08
C PHE A 95 5.79 14.39 0.25
N LEU A 96 6.80 14.55 -0.61
CA LEU A 96 7.82 15.59 -0.52
C LEU A 96 7.48 16.82 -1.37
N SER A 97 6.20 17.07 -1.68
CA SER A 97 5.81 18.25 -2.45
C SER A 97 6.07 19.53 -1.65
N GLY A 98 6.70 20.52 -2.28
CA GLY A 98 6.83 21.85 -1.70
C GLY A 98 5.50 22.62 -1.61
N GLU A 99 4.46 22.11 -2.29
CA GLU A 99 3.12 22.66 -2.30
C GLU A 99 2.17 21.85 -1.42
N LYS A 100 1.19 22.53 -0.82
CA LYS A 100 0.12 21.91 -0.04
C LYS A 100 -0.88 21.22 -1.00
N PRO A 101 -1.12 19.91 -0.85
CA PRO A 101 -2.08 19.22 -1.71
C PRO A 101 -3.52 19.73 -1.53
N THR A 102 -4.30 19.70 -2.60
CA THR A 102 -5.72 20.12 -2.66
C THR A 102 -6.60 19.00 -3.22
N GLU A 103 -7.92 19.19 -3.19
CA GLU A 103 -8.90 18.25 -3.78
C GLU A 103 -8.74 16.81 -3.26
N PHE A 104 -8.33 16.66 -1.99
CA PHE A 104 -8.14 15.35 -1.40
C PHE A 104 -9.49 14.66 -1.15
N THR A 105 -9.69 13.53 -1.80
CA THR A 105 -10.81 12.61 -1.57
C THR A 105 -10.26 11.22 -1.28
N ARG A 106 -10.99 10.44 -0.49
CA ARG A 106 -10.67 9.04 -0.25
C ARG A 106 -11.93 8.21 -0.13
N SER A 107 -11.86 6.97 -0.60
CA SER A 107 -12.93 6.00 -0.57
C SER A 107 -12.37 4.62 -0.23
N ILE A 108 -13.27 3.73 0.13
CA ILE A 108 -12.98 2.30 0.25
C ILE A 108 -14.02 1.53 -0.56
N LEU A 109 -13.58 0.48 -1.23
CA LEU A 109 -14.40 -0.56 -1.83
C LEU A 109 -14.32 -1.76 -0.88
N PRO A 110 -15.27 -1.90 0.07
CA PRO A 110 -15.06 -2.76 1.23
C PRO A 110 -15.07 -4.25 0.91
N ALA A 111 -15.92 -4.68 -0.03
CA ALA A 111 -15.96 -6.08 -0.46
C ALA A 111 -14.67 -6.47 -1.21
N GLU A 112 -14.09 -5.51 -1.90
CA GLU A 112 -12.87 -5.63 -2.67
C GLU A 112 -11.64 -5.40 -1.78
N GLY A 113 -11.78 -4.88 -0.56
CA GLY A 113 -10.65 -4.53 0.32
C GLY A 113 -9.66 -3.58 -0.36
N VAL A 114 -10.17 -2.63 -1.15
CA VAL A 114 -9.38 -1.62 -1.87
C VAL A 114 -9.67 -0.26 -1.26
N ILE A 115 -8.62 0.49 -0.93
CA ILE A 115 -8.72 1.90 -0.55
C ILE A 115 -8.19 2.72 -1.71
N GLU A 116 -8.91 3.76 -2.08
CA GLU A 116 -8.46 4.71 -3.10
C GLU A 116 -8.46 6.12 -2.53
N SER A 117 -7.48 6.91 -2.94
CA SER A 117 -7.50 8.34 -2.72
C SER A 117 -6.92 9.11 -3.88
N VAL A 118 -7.38 10.34 -3.99
CA VAL A 118 -6.98 11.26 -5.06
C VAL A 118 -6.67 12.60 -4.43
N CYS A 119 -5.62 13.28 -4.90
CA CYS A 119 -5.39 14.69 -4.61
C CYS A 119 -4.73 15.40 -5.79
N ARG A 120 -4.61 16.72 -5.69
CA ARG A 120 -3.78 17.54 -6.57
C ARG A 120 -2.60 18.13 -5.82
N ALA A 121 -1.39 18.03 -6.40
CA ALA A 121 -0.19 18.68 -5.89
C ALA A 121 0.73 19.04 -7.06
N GLY A 122 1.35 20.23 -7.08
CA GLY A 122 2.20 20.64 -8.21
C GLY A 122 1.44 20.74 -9.54
N GLY A 123 0.11 20.93 -9.48
CA GLY A 123 -0.79 20.86 -10.63
C GLY A 123 -0.94 19.46 -11.25
N ALA A 124 -0.40 18.40 -10.66
CA ALA A 124 -0.63 17.01 -11.06
C ALA A 124 -1.76 16.38 -10.25
N LYS A 125 -2.57 15.52 -10.85
CA LYS A 125 -3.46 14.60 -10.14
C LYS A 125 -2.64 13.40 -9.68
N ILE A 126 -2.69 13.09 -8.40
CA ILE A 126 -2.08 11.92 -7.79
C ILE A 126 -3.20 10.98 -7.36
N THR A 127 -3.21 9.76 -7.90
CA THR A 127 -4.08 8.66 -7.48
C THR A 127 -3.27 7.69 -6.64
N ARG A 128 -3.86 7.21 -5.54
CA ARG A 128 -3.26 6.23 -4.63
C ARG A 128 -4.24 5.08 -4.48
N THR A 129 -3.76 3.86 -4.69
CA THR A 129 -4.58 2.66 -4.54
C THR A 129 -3.87 1.71 -3.58
N LEU A 130 -4.54 1.33 -2.49
CA LEU A 130 -4.05 0.37 -1.53
C LEU A 130 -4.93 -0.88 -1.57
N LEU A 131 -4.31 -2.06 -1.60
CA LEU A 131 -5.05 -3.32 -1.57
C LEU A 131 -4.22 -4.42 -0.91
N THR A 132 -4.87 -5.54 -0.64
CA THR A 132 -4.23 -6.73 -0.06
C THR A 132 -4.29 -7.87 -1.05
N ASP A 133 -3.13 -8.48 -1.31
CA ASP A 133 -3.07 -9.69 -2.12
C ASP A 133 -3.25 -10.92 -1.23
N LYS A 134 -4.25 -11.74 -1.55
CA LYS A 134 -4.60 -12.93 -0.74
C LYS A 134 -3.50 -13.99 -0.79
N GLU A 135 -2.77 -14.10 -1.90
CA GLU A 135 -1.83 -15.19 -2.09
C GLU A 135 -0.48 -14.93 -1.44
N THR A 136 0.04 -13.72 -1.58
CA THR A 136 1.30 -13.33 -0.95
C THR A 136 1.11 -12.81 0.48
N GLY A 137 -0.13 -12.47 0.86
CA GLY A 137 -0.42 -11.80 2.13
C GLY A 137 0.27 -10.44 2.23
N ALA A 138 0.61 -9.82 1.10
CA ALA A 138 1.25 -8.52 1.03
C ALA A 138 0.22 -7.41 0.86
N ILE A 139 0.56 -6.24 1.39
CA ILE A 139 -0.16 -5.00 1.16
C ILE A 139 0.54 -4.26 0.02
N PHE A 140 -0.24 -3.93 -1.01
CA PHE A 140 0.21 -3.17 -2.17
C PHE A 140 -0.25 -1.74 -2.04
N ILE A 141 0.64 -0.82 -2.40
CA ILE A 141 0.36 0.60 -2.48
C ILE A 141 0.87 1.06 -3.84
N HIS A 142 -0.06 1.45 -4.71
CA HIS A 142 0.23 2.01 -6.02
C HIS A 142 0.05 3.51 -6.00
N LEU A 143 1.02 4.22 -6.55
CA LEU A 143 1.05 5.67 -6.64
C LEU A 143 1.17 6.04 -8.12
N LEU A 144 0.22 6.82 -8.63
CA LEU A 144 0.19 7.25 -10.02
C LEU A 144 -0.02 8.75 -10.10
N ALA A 145 0.85 9.45 -10.82
CA ALA A 145 0.63 10.83 -11.21
C ALA A 145 0.23 10.93 -12.69
N ASP A 146 -0.69 11.83 -13.00
CA ASP A 146 -1.07 12.15 -14.39
C ASP A 146 0.01 12.95 -15.15
N LYS A 147 1.07 13.38 -14.46
CA LYS A 147 2.22 14.08 -15.01
C LYS A 147 3.51 13.35 -14.64
N PRO A 148 4.36 13.01 -15.63
CA PRO A 148 5.69 12.48 -15.37
C PRO A 148 6.49 13.41 -14.45
N GLY A 149 7.25 12.85 -13.52
CA GLY A 149 8.08 13.65 -12.62
C GLY A 149 7.37 14.21 -11.39
N ALA A 150 6.05 14.06 -11.26
CA ALA A 150 5.29 14.73 -10.21
C ALA A 150 5.31 14.01 -8.84
N LEU A 151 5.70 12.73 -8.79
CA LEU A 151 5.80 11.99 -7.54
C LEU A 151 7.19 12.19 -6.93
N SER A 152 7.21 12.65 -5.67
CA SER A 152 8.37 12.60 -4.79
C SER A 152 7.91 12.23 -3.40
N PHE A 153 8.48 11.20 -2.81
CA PHE A 153 8.05 10.68 -1.52
C PHE A 153 9.19 10.00 -0.77
N ARG A 154 9.05 9.92 0.55
CA ARG A 154 9.91 9.16 1.44
C ARG A 154 9.11 7.98 2.00
N VAL A 155 9.70 6.79 1.95
CA VAL A 155 9.17 5.58 2.57
C VAL A 155 9.99 5.24 3.81
N SER A 156 9.34 5.09 4.95
CA SER A 156 9.95 4.70 6.22
C SER A 156 9.27 3.45 6.77
N LEU A 157 10.06 2.54 7.34
CA LEU A 157 9.59 1.31 7.97
C LEU A 157 10.04 1.25 9.43
N GLY A 158 9.15 0.85 10.34
CA GLY A 158 9.48 0.72 11.74
C GLY A 158 8.62 -0.29 12.49
N ILE A 159 9.15 -0.83 13.58
CA ILE A 159 8.41 -1.57 14.60
C ILE A 159 8.86 -0.99 15.94
N GLU A 160 7.92 -0.71 16.83
CA GLU A 160 8.25 -0.15 18.14
C GLU A 160 9.24 -1.07 18.90
N GLY A 161 10.29 -0.48 19.45
CA GLY A 161 11.36 -1.20 20.14
C GLY A 161 12.28 -2.05 19.25
N ALA A 162 12.16 -1.99 17.92
CA ALA A 162 13.08 -2.64 16.99
C ALA A 162 14.27 -1.76 16.61
N ALA A 163 15.35 -2.41 16.17
CA ALA A 163 16.43 -1.72 15.48
C ALA A 163 15.91 -1.12 14.15
N PRO A 164 16.56 -0.06 13.63
CA PRO A 164 16.24 0.48 12.31
C PRO A 164 16.29 -0.60 11.22
N PRO A 165 15.47 -0.50 10.17
CA PRO A 165 15.49 -1.45 9.06
C PRO A 165 16.86 -1.50 8.37
N GLU A 166 17.26 -2.72 7.97
CA GLU A 166 18.36 -2.92 7.04
C GLU A 166 17.93 -2.50 5.63
N ILE A 167 18.69 -1.63 4.97
CA ILE A 167 18.45 -1.27 3.57
C ILE A 167 19.24 -2.20 2.65
N ARG A 168 18.56 -2.93 1.78
CA ARG A 168 19.17 -3.77 0.74
C ARG A 168 18.88 -3.24 -0.66
N ASN A 169 19.89 -3.30 -1.52
CA ASN A 169 19.78 -2.94 -2.94
C ASN A 169 19.15 -1.55 -3.21
N ARG A 170 19.21 -0.62 -2.23
CA ARG A 170 18.58 0.71 -2.23
C ARG A 170 17.04 0.73 -2.34
N ARG A 171 16.39 -0.42 -2.52
CA ARG A 171 14.95 -0.57 -2.82
C ARG A 171 14.20 -1.34 -1.75
N GLU A 172 14.91 -1.98 -0.83
CA GLU A 172 14.31 -2.85 0.16
C GLU A 172 14.66 -2.39 1.57
N MET A 173 13.68 -2.42 2.47
CA MET A 173 13.85 -2.22 3.91
C MET A 173 13.39 -3.47 4.63
N ILE A 174 14.25 -4.04 5.47
CA ILE A 174 14.00 -5.32 6.14
C ILE A 174 14.19 -5.15 7.65
N ILE A 175 13.17 -5.55 8.41
CA ILE A 175 13.26 -5.73 9.87
C ILE A 175 13.08 -7.23 10.11
N PRO A 176 14.12 -7.97 10.54
CA PRO A 176 13.98 -9.40 10.79
C PRO A 176 13.05 -9.65 11.99
N PRO A 177 12.35 -10.81 12.01
CA PRO A 177 11.59 -11.21 13.19
C PRO A 177 12.51 -11.42 14.40
N ASP A 178 11.98 -11.21 15.61
CA ASP A 178 12.70 -11.49 16.85
C ASP A 178 11.94 -12.54 17.66
N GLU A 179 12.44 -13.78 17.56
CA GLU A 179 11.85 -14.95 18.21
C GLU A 179 11.82 -14.84 19.74
N LYS A 180 12.77 -14.10 20.34
CA LYS A 180 12.84 -13.96 21.81
C LYS A 180 11.73 -13.07 22.34
N THR A 181 11.37 -12.03 21.59
CA THR A 181 10.32 -11.08 21.97
C THR A 181 8.97 -11.39 21.31
N GLY A 182 8.92 -12.38 20.40
CA GLY A 182 7.73 -12.68 19.60
C GLY A 182 7.36 -11.58 18.61
N ARG A 183 8.30 -10.65 18.33
CA ARG A 183 8.05 -9.50 17.45
C ARG A 183 8.03 -9.97 15.99
N PRO A 184 7.03 -9.52 15.19
CA PRO A 184 6.98 -9.88 13.77
C PRO A 184 8.15 -9.25 13.02
N GLY A 185 8.57 -9.90 11.92
CA GLY A 185 9.42 -9.26 10.94
C GLY A 185 8.60 -8.45 9.94
N ALA A 186 9.28 -7.60 9.18
CA ALA A 186 8.71 -6.79 8.12
C ALA A 186 9.67 -6.67 6.94
N HIS A 187 9.12 -6.67 5.73
CA HIS A 187 9.85 -6.40 4.50
C HIS A 187 9.05 -5.41 3.65
N VAL A 188 9.70 -4.34 3.26
CA VAL A 188 9.17 -3.37 2.29
C VAL A 188 10.05 -3.37 1.05
N ARG A 189 9.42 -3.39 -0.13
CA ARG A 189 10.09 -3.17 -1.42
C ARG A 189 9.47 -1.97 -2.13
N VAL A 190 10.31 -1.05 -2.57
CA VAL A 190 9.94 0.15 -3.34
C VAL A 190 10.34 -0.07 -4.79
N VAL A 191 9.36 -0.01 -5.69
CA VAL A 191 9.50 -0.26 -7.12
C VAL A 191 9.10 1.00 -7.89
N PRO A 192 10.03 1.94 -8.10
CA PRO A 192 9.83 3.02 -9.07
C PRO A 192 9.80 2.43 -10.49
N PHE A 193 9.02 3.04 -11.38
CA PHE A 193 8.87 2.52 -12.75
C PHE A 193 9.97 3.07 -13.66
N GLU A 194 10.37 4.32 -13.50
CA GLU A 194 11.38 4.97 -14.35
C GLU A 194 12.58 5.54 -13.56
N SER A 195 12.38 5.90 -12.29
CA SER A 195 13.32 6.73 -11.52
C SER A 195 14.29 5.93 -10.66
N ASP A 196 15.40 6.58 -10.33
CA ASP A 196 16.34 6.09 -9.33
C ASP A 196 15.83 6.32 -7.90
N VAL A 197 16.25 5.43 -7.00
CA VAL A 197 15.99 5.50 -5.55
C VAL A 197 17.27 5.85 -4.81
N THR A 198 17.14 6.73 -3.81
CA THR A 198 18.24 7.08 -2.92
C THR A 198 17.92 6.64 -1.49
N PRO A 199 18.78 5.83 -0.84
CA PRO A 199 18.63 5.55 0.58
C PRO A 199 18.95 6.81 1.41
N ASP A 200 18.17 7.04 2.47
CA ASP A 200 18.35 8.15 3.41
C ASP A 200 18.23 7.61 4.84
N GLY A 201 19.37 7.21 5.42
CA GLY A 201 19.45 6.60 6.73
C GLY A 201 18.64 5.30 6.81
N SER A 202 17.49 5.34 7.48
CA SER A 202 16.56 4.23 7.65
C SER A 202 15.31 4.33 6.75
N SER A 203 15.39 5.13 5.68
CA SER A 203 14.29 5.39 4.75
C SER A 203 14.75 5.31 3.30
N ILE A 204 13.79 5.18 2.38
CA ILE A 204 14.02 5.22 0.93
C ILE A 204 13.34 6.47 0.37
N ILE A 205 14.06 7.25 -0.43
CA ILE A 205 13.51 8.42 -1.11
C ILE A 205 13.40 8.15 -2.62
N VAL A 206 12.22 8.43 -3.16
CA VAL A 206 11.91 8.48 -4.60
C VAL A 206 11.66 9.93 -4.98
N ARG A 207 12.24 10.37 -6.10
CA ARG A 207 12.06 11.73 -6.64
C ARG A 207 11.81 11.69 -8.12
N GLY A 208 10.93 12.57 -8.60
CA GLY A 208 10.75 12.78 -10.03
C GLY A 208 10.10 11.59 -10.75
N GLU A 209 9.17 10.89 -10.10
CA GLU A 209 8.56 9.68 -10.64
C GLU A 209 7.15 9.97 -11.20
N GLY A 210 6.72 9.21 -12.21
CA GLY A 210 5.34 9.20 -12.71
C GLY A 210 4.48 8.13 -12.05
N GLU A 211 5.08 6.98 -11.76
CA GLU A 211 4.39 5.80 -11.21
C GLU A 211 5.32 4.98 -10.29
N ALA A 212 4.78 4.53 -9.16
CA ALA A 212 5.53 3.70 -8.22
C ALA A 212 4.63 2.68 -7.52
N MET A 213 5.22 1.54 -7.17
CA MET A 213 4.58 0.52 -6.35
C MET A 213 5.40 0.25 -5.09
N ILE A 214 4.74 0.20 -3.94
CA ILE A 214 5.32 -0.17 -2.65
C ILE A 214 4.62 -1.45 -2.19
N LEU A 215 5.42 -2.45 -1.85
CA LEU A 215 4.94 -3.73 -1.32
C LEU A 215 5.38 -3.83 0.13
N LEU A 216 4.43 -4.03 1.04
CA LEU A 216 4.69 -4.31 2.44
C LEU A 216 4.27 -5.73 2.78
N SER A 217 5.09 -6.38 3.58
CA SER A 217 4.77 -7.71 4.08
C SER A 217 5.28 -7.86 5.50
N HIS A 218 4.51 -8.58 6.33
CA HIS A 218 4.78 -8.66 7.76
C HIS A 218 4.43 -10.03 8.35
N GLY A 219 5.11 -10.39 9.44
CA GLY A 219 4.92 -11.65 10.16
C GLY A 219 6.19 -12.52 10.19
N ALA A 220 6.05 -13.75 10.69
CA ALA A 220 7.15 -14.72 10.78
C ALA A 220 7.73 -15.07 9.40
N GLU A 221 6.86 -15.16 8.39
CA GLU A 221 7.23 -15.45 7.00
C GLU A 221 7.74 -14.22 6.22
N SER A 222 7.94 -13.06 6.87
CA SER A 222 8.37 -11.82 6.18
C SER A 222 9.68 -11.99 5.39
N ALA A 223 10.57 -12.88 5.83
CA ALA A 223 11.80 -13.24 5.13
C ALA A 223 11.55 -13.91 3.76
N SER A 224 10.39 -14.55 3.56
CA SER A 224 10.03 -15.22 2.29
C SER A 224 9.65 -14.23 1.16
N LEU A 225 9.43 -12.94 1.47
CA LEU A 225 8.95 -11.97 0.49
C LEU A 225 10.02 -11.31 -0.39
N GLY A 226 11.31 -11.56 -0.10
CA GLY A 226 12.36 -11.38 -1.12
C GLY A 226 11.98 -12.08 -2.43
N THR A 227 11.35 -13.26 -2.32
CA THR A 227 10.84 -14.02 -3.46
C THR A 227 9.39 -13.68 -3.84
N ALA A 228 8.64 -12.90 -3.06
CA ALA A 228 7.24 -12.59 -3.40
C ALA A 228 7.13 -11.75 -4.67
N PHE A 229 7.97 -10.73 -4.81
CA PHE A 229 8.01 -9.94 -6.04
C PHE A 229 8.46 -10.81 -7.24
N GLU A 230 9.40 -11.72 -7.05
CA GLU A 230 9.84 -12.66 -8.09
C GLU A 230 8.73 -13.66 -8.47
N ARG A 231 7.98 -14.19 -7.49
CA ARG A 231 6.82 -15.06 -7.72
C ARG A 231 5.72 -14.34 -8.50
N LEU A 232 5.45 -13.08 -8.16
CA LEU A 232 4.50 -12.23 -8.89
C LEU A 232 4.99 -11.92 -10.30
N GLY A 233 6.28 -11.63 -10.48
CA GLY A 233 6.91 -11.45 -11.77
C GLY A 233 6.79 -12.69 -12.65
N ASN A 234 7.13 -13.87 -12.11
CA ASN A 234 7.00 -15.14 -12.82
C ASN A 234 5.55 -15.47 -13.24
N ARG A 235 4.56 -14.96 -12.51
CA ARG A 235 3.14 -15.20 -12.80
C ARG A 235 2.57 -14.22 -13.81
N HIS A 236 2.76 -12.94 -13.57
CA HIS A 236 2.10 -11.87 -14.32
C HIS A 236 2.97 -11.35 -15.47
N ASP A 237 4.27 -11.61 -15.44
CA ASP A 237 5.21 -11.27 -16.50
C ASP A 237 6.27 -12.38 -16.76
N PRO A 238 5.84 -13.61 -17.07
CA PRO A 238 6.74 -14.73 -17.26
C PRO A 238 7.77 -14.46 -18.38
N GLY A 239 9.04 -14.75 -18.10
CA GLY A 239 10.12 -14.67 -19.09
C GLY A 239 10.85 -13.33 -19.19
N HIS A 240 10.49 -12.33 -18.38
CA HIS A 240 11.17 -11.02 -18.35
C HIS A 240 12.01 -10.83 -17.08
N SER A 241 13.22 -10.30 -17.25
CA SER A 241 14.14 -9.97 -16.16
C SER A 241 14.85 -8.62 -16.45
N PRO A 242 14.60 -7.56 -15.66
CA PRO A 242 13.64 -7.51 -14.55
C PRO A 242 12.19 -7.64 -15.03
N SER A 243 11.31 -8.17 -14.17
CA SER A 243 9.87 -8.23 -14.45
C SER A 243 9.26 -6.82 -14.51
N ASP A 244 8.30 -6.63 -15.40
CA ASP A 244 7.58 -5.38 -15.63
C ASP A 244 6.62 -5.07 -14.46
N PRO A 245 6.87 -3.98 -13.69
CA PRO A 245 6.01 -3.58 -12.58
C PRO A 245 4.57 -3.27 -12.99
N ILE A 246 4.33 -2.76 -14.20
CA ILE A 246 2.99 -2.45 -14.72
C ILE A 246 2.18 -3.74 -14.82
N LYS A 247 2.77 -4.79 -15.40
CA LYS A 247 2.10 -6.08 -15.56
C LYS A 247 1.84 -6.75 -14.22
N ILE A 248 2.77 -6.65 -13.28
CA ILE A 248 2.57 -7.15 -11.92
C ILE A 248 1.39 -6.43 -11.27
N TRP A 249 1.34 -5.10 -11.33
CA TRP A 249 0.26 -4.30 -10.76
C TRP A 249 -1.11 -4.68 -11.36
N HIS A 250 -1.23 -4.69 -12.68
CA HIS A 250 -2.48 -5.07 -13.35
C HIS A 250 -2.91 -6.51 -13.03
N GLY A 251 -1.95 -7.44 -12.96
CA GLY A 251 -2.23 -8.84 -12.61
C GLY A 251 -2.74 -9.00 -11.18
N VAL A 252 -2.18 -8.27 -10.22
CA VAL A 252 -2.65 -8.25 -8.82
C VAL A 252 -4.06 -7.65 -8.74
N LEU A 253 -4.29 -6.53 -9.44
CA LEU A 253 -5.59 -5.87 -9.48
C LEU A 253 -6.68 -6.79 -10.07
N GLU A 254 -6.40 -7.42 -11.22
CA GLU A 254 -7.32 -8.36 -11.87
C GLU A 254 -7.64 -9.57 -10.97
N SER A 255 -6.62 -10.15 -10.32
CA SER A 255 -6.80 -11.29 -9.41
C SER A 255 -7.67 -10.91 -8.21
N ARG A 256 -7.55 -9.67 -7.72
CA ARG A 256 -8.36 -9.16 -6.63
C ARG A 256 -9.82 -8.99 -7.03
N MET A 257 -10.07 -8.42 -8.20
CA MET A 257 -11.43 -8.18 -8.71
C MET A 257 -12.17 -9.50 -8.98
N LYS A 258 -11.52 -10.48 -9.62
CA LYS A 258 -12.09 -11.83 -9.81
C LYS A 258 -12.39 -12.54 -8.48
N SER A 259 -11.59 -12.31 -7.45
CA SER A 259 -11.83 -12.91 -6.13
C SER A 259 -13.04 -12.32 -5.40
N ALA A 260 -13.36 -11.04 -5.65
CA ALA A 260 -14.54 -10.38 -5.11
C ALA A 260 -15.83 -10.93 -5.77
N GLU A 261 -15.80 -11.15 -7.08
CA GLU A 261 -16.94 -11.71 -7.84
C GLU A 261 -17.32 -13.15 -7.42
N ASN A 262 -16.35 -13.93 -6.91
CA ASN A 262 -16.53 -15.34 -6.57
C ASN A 262 -16.75 -15.61 -5.06
N SER A 263 -16.93 -14.56 -4.25
CA SER A 263 -17.20 -14.71 -2.81
C SER A 263 -18.73 -14.70 -2.56
N PRO A 264 -19.30 -15.80 -2.01
CA PRO A 264 -20.76 -15.98 -1.82
C PRO A 264 -21.38 -15.11 -0.73
#